data_AF-A0A4Q7V9M3-F1
#
_entry.id   AF-A0A4Q7V9M3-F1
#
_cell.length_a   1.000
_cell.length_b   1.000
_cell.length_c   1.000
_cell.angle_alpha   90.00
_cell.angle_beta   90.00
_cell.angle_gamma   90.00
#
_symmetry.space_group_name_H-M   'P 1'
#
loop_
_entity.id
_entity.type
_entity.pdbx_description
1 polymer ?
#
loop_
_entity_poly.entity_id
_entity_poly.type
_entity_poly.pdbx_seq_one_letter_code
_entity_poly.pdbx_strand_id
1 'polypeptide(L)' 'MAEILGLGITHYPPLCLPDSEMSGILRWTLDDPAIPTEAKEPARWPAVVKARGIRRPLDQGRL' A
#
# COMPACT_ATOMS: atom_id res chain seq x y z
N MET A 1 -6.84 29.37 3.82
CA MET A 1 -6.90 28.30 2.79
C MET A 1 -5.88 27.19 2.98
N ALA A 2 -4.85 27.35 3.84
CA ALA A 2 -3.97 26.24 4.22
C ALA A 2 -4.63 25.30 5.25
N GLU A 3 -5.65 25.77 5.98
CA GLU A 3 -6.36 24.95 6.97
C GLU A 3 -7.11 23.75 6.36
N ILE A 4 -7.58 23.88 5.11
CA ILE A 4 -8.30 22.81 4.38
C ILE A 4 -7.32 21.74 3.86
N LEU A 5 -6.08 22.14 3.51
CA LEU A 5 -5.04 21.21 3.08
C LEU A 5 -4.51 20.36 4.25
N GLY A 6 -4.51 20.89 5.48
CA GLY A 6 -4.19 20.14 6.69
C GLY A 6 -5.24 19.08 7.04
N LEU A 7 -6.53 19.37 6.82
CA LEU A 7 -7.63 18.42 7.00
C LEU A 7 -7.56 17.24 6.01
N GLY A 8 -7.10 17.47 4.78
CA GLY A 8 -6.98 16.41 3.76
C GLY A 8 -5.91 15.36 4.07
N ILE A 9 -4.84 15.72 4.80
CA ILE A 9 -3.77 14.79 5.20
C ILE A 9 -4.21 13.89 6.37
N THR A 10 -5.03 14.39 7.29
CA THR A 10 -5.59 13.55 8.37
C THR A 10 -6.81 12.73 7.90
N HIS A 11 -7.45 13.12 6.81
CA HIS A 11 -8.59 12.44 6.19
C HIS A 11 -8.20 11.68 4.93
N TYR A 12 -7.03 11.06 4.89
CA TYR A 12 -6.70 10.15 3.79
C TYR A 12 -7.36 8.79 4.07
N PRO A 13 -8.54 8.49 3.49
CA PRO A 13 -9.37 7.37 3.93
C PRO A 13 -8.67 6.00 3.89
N PRO A 14 -7.73 5.73 2.95
CA PRO A 14 -6.97 4.49 2.96
C PRO A 14 -6.13 4.24 4.21
N LEU A 15 -5.74 5.29 4.95
CA LEU A 15 -4.99 5.14 6.21
C LEU A 15 -5.88 4.76 7.40
N CYS A 16 -7.21 4.78 7.23
CA CYS A 16 -8.18 4.31 8.22
C CYS A 16 -8.68 2.88 7.96
N LEU A 17 -8.14 2.20 6.93
CA LEU A 17 -8.54 0.83 6.60
C LEU A 17 -7.99 -0.19 7.61
N PRO A 18 -8.54 -1.41 7.68
CA PRO A 18 -7.95 -2.48 8.48
C PRO A 18 -6.52 -2.80 8.03
N ASP A 19 -5.71 -3.39 8.91
CA ASP A 19 -4.32 -3.79 8.61
C ASP A 19 -4.22 -4.70 7.37
N SER A 20 -5.25 -5.53 7.13
CA SER A 20 -5.36 -6.39 5.93
C SER A 20 -5.36 -5.59 4.61
N GLU A 21 -5.89 -4.38 4.64
CA GLU A 21 -6.06 -3.50 3.47
C GLU A 21 -4.97 -2.42 3.38
N MET A 22 -4.06 -2.33 4.36
CA MET A 22 -3.00 -1.31 4.38
C MET A 22 -2.01 -1.40 3.20
N SER A 23 -2.01 -2.52 2.48
CA SER A 23 -1.21 -2.70 1.25
C SER A 23 -1.93 -2.27 -0.04
N GLY A 24 -3.18 -1.79 0.04
CA GLY A 24 -4.02 -1.49 -1.13
C GLY A 24 -3.43 -0.43 -2.06
N ILE A 25 -2.83 0.63 -1.51
CA ILE A 25 -2.19 1.70 -2.30
C ILE A 25 -1.01 1.15 -3.09
N LEU A 26 -0.22 0.27 -2.48
CA LEU A 26 0.90 -0.35 -3.17
C LEU A 26 0.40 -1.27 -4.29
N ARG A 27 -0.64 -2.07 -4.06
CA ARG A 27 -1.25 -2.90 -5.12
C ARG A 27 -1.68 -2.04 -6.30
N TRP A 28 -2.41 -0.96 -6.03
CA TRP A 28 -2.83 -0.03 -7.08
C TRP A 28 -1.65 0.61 -7.80
N THR A 29 -0.60 0.98 -7.07
CA THR A 29 0.63 1.52 -7.66
C THR A 29 1.31 0.50 -8.57
N LEU A 30 1.35 -0.78 -8.19
CA LEU A 30 1.93 -1.86 -9.01
C LEU A 30 1.11 -2.15 -10.27
N ASP A 31 -0.16 -1.76 -10.33
CA ASP A 31 -0.99 -1.86 -11.53
C ASP A 31 -0.68 -0.76 -12.57
N ASP A 32 0.06 0.29 -12.19
CA ASP A 32 0.40 1.41 -13.09
C ASP A 32 1.29 0.94 -14.26
N PRO A 33 0.87 1.10 -15.53
CA PRO A 33 1.66 0.69 -16.69
C PRO A 33 2.93 1.54 -16.89
N ALA A 34 3.02 2.73 -16.29
CA ALA A 34 4.21 3.58 -16.36
C ALA A 34 5.36 3.06 -15.49
N ILE A 35 5.08 2.18 -14.53
CA ILE A 35 6.11 1.56 -13.70
C ILE A 35 6.75 0.39 -14.45
N PRO A 36 8.09 0.38 -14.62
CA PRO A 36 8.79 -0.74 -15.27
C PRO A 36 8.53 -2.07 -14.56
N THR A 37 8.37 -3.15 -15.32
CA THR A 37 8.07 -4.49 -14.78
C THR A 37 9.13 -4.94 -13.77
N GLU A 38 10.40 -4.63 -14.01
CA GLU A 38 11.49 -4.94 -13.09
C GLU A 38 11.35 -4.26 -11.73
N ALA A 39 10.77 -3.07 -11.66
CA ALA A 39 10.57 -2.35 -10.41
C ALA A 39 9.41 -2.96 -9.59
N LYS A 40 8.50 -3.69 -10.24
CA LYS A 40 7.38 -4.39 -9.61
C LYS A 40 7.80 -5.73 -8.99
N GLU A 41 8.97 -6.27 -9.34
CA GLU A 41 9.44 -7.56 -8.85
C GLU A 41 9.89 -7.50 -7.37
N PRO A 42 9.19 -8.18 -6.44
CA PRO A 42 9.52 -8.10 -5.01
C PRO A 42 10.92 -8.63 -4.66
N ALA A 43 11.46 -9.53 -5.47
CA ALA A 43 12.81 -10.07 -5.30
C ALA A 43 13.89 -8.98 -5.47
N ARG A 44 13.62 -7.98 -6.32
CA ARG A 44 14.53 -6.88 -6.62
C ARG A 44 14.44 -5.73 -5.61
N TRP A 45 13.47 -5.76 -4.72
CA TRP A 45 13.31 -4.69 -3.73
C TRP A 45 14.46 -4.69 -2.70
N PRO A 46 14.73 -3.52 -2.08
CA PRO A 46 15.72 -3.40 -1.02
C PRO A 46 15.46 -4.38 0.14
N ALA A 47 16.54 -4.85 0.77
CA ALA A 47 16.47 -5.82 1.86
C ALA A 47 15.56 -5.38 3.02
N VAL A 48 15.48 -4.08 3.31
CA VAL A 48 14.61 -3.51 4.35
C VAL A 48 13.12 -3.77 4.11
N VAL A 49 12.69 -3.75 2.84
CA VAL A 49 11.29 -4.04 2.46
C VAL A 49 11.02 -5.54 2.51
N LYS A 50 12.01 -6.34 2.07
CA LYS A 50 11.94 -7.81 2.08
C LYS A 50 11.90 -8.38 3.51
N ALA A 51 12.67 -7.83 4.44
CA ALA A 51 12.79 -8.32 5.81
C ALA A 51 11.49 -8.21 6.62
N ARG A 52 10.69 -7.18 6.37
CA ARG A 52 9.41 -6.97 7.08
C ARG A 52 8.24 -7.66 6.38
N GLY A 53 8.34 -7.89 5.07
CA GLY A 53 7.33 -8.57 4.25
C GLY A 53 6.01 -7.80 4.16
N ILE A 54 5.44 -7.69 2.97
CA ILE A 54 4.05 -7.24 2.84
C ILE A 54 3.19 -8.43 3.23
N ARG A 55 2.65 -8.41 4.45
CA ARG A 55 1.74 -9.47 4.91
C ARG A 55 0.58 -9.51 3.92
N ARG A 56 0.44 -10.62 3.18
CA ARG A 56 -0.78 -10.84 2.41
C ARG A 56 -1.94 -10.83 3.41
N PRO A 57 -3.06 -10.15 3.12
CA PRO A 57 -4.25 -10.32 3.92
C PRO A 57 -4.53 -11.82 3.98
N LEU A 58 -4.49 -12.37 5.18
CA LEU A 58 -4.95 -13.73 5.40
C LEU A 58 -6.39 -13.73 4.89
N ASP A 59 -6.71 -14.70 4.03
CA ASP A 59 -8.07 -15.05 3.66
C ASP A 59 -8.80 -15.40 4.97
N GLN A 60 -9.32 -14.37 5.64
CA GLN A 60 -10.04 -14.52 6.88
C GLN A 60 -11.46 -14.81 6.48
N GLY A 61 -11.70 -16.12 6.37
CA GLY A 61 -12.91 -16.74 5.90
C GLY A 61 -14.17 -16.05 6.42
N ARG A 62 -15.03 -15.77 5.45
CA ARG A 62 -16.48 -15.95 5.51
C ARG A 62 -16.89 -16.88 6.68
N LEU A 63 -17.41 -16.30 7.76
CA LEU A 63 -18.37 -16.88 8.70
C LEU A 63 -19.36 -15.78 9.09
#